data_AF-G8YJA0-F1
#
_entry.id   AF-G8YJA0-F1
#
_cell.length_a   1.000
_cell.length_b   1.000
_cell.length_c   1.000
_cell.angle_alpha   90.00
_cell.angle_beta   90.00
_cell.angle_gamma   90.00
#
_symmetry.space_group_name_H-M   'P 1'
#
loop_
_entity.id
_entity.type
_entity.pdbx_description
1 polymer ?
#
loop_
_entity_poly.entity_id
_entity_poly.type
_entity_poly.pdbx_seq_one_letter_code
_entity_poly.pdbx_strand_id
1 'polypeptide(L)'
;MHPQLDKNRFSPCEKLMDALEECHRQEFLKKALGTCNFEKDELNKCLHYTRVNDANERIKQSKLKQKRMEELRKQREEELYGKNAYLKKMIEEQAEKRLGGKQ
;
A
#
# COMPACT_ATOMS: atom_id res chain seq x y z
N MET A 1 -2.15 14.27 24.42
CA MET A 1 -2.82 12.96 24.36
C MET A 1 -2.72 12.45 22.94
N HIS A 2 -1.72 11.59 22.70
CA HIS A 2 -1.54 10.93 21.42
C HIS A 2 -2.34 9.61 21.47
N PRO A 3 -3.38 9.41 20.66
CA PRO A 3 -4.01 8.10 20.56
C PRO A 3 -2.95 7.11 20.08
N GLN A 4 -2.68 6.06 20.87
CA GLN A 4 -1.59 5.07 20.74
C GLN A 4 -0.99 5.02 19.32
N LEU A 5 0.02 5.86 19.09
CA LEU A 5 0.75 5.89 17.83
C LEU A 5 1.75 4.73 17.87
N ASP A 6 1.70 3.87 16.85
CA ASP A 6 2.71 2.83 16.67
C ASP A 6 4.08 3.50 16.51
N LYS A 7 4.92 3.38 17.55
CA LYS A 7 6.23 4.04 17.65
C LYS A 7 7.15 3.68 16.48
N ASN A 8 7.03 2.46 15.95
CA ASN A 8 7.86 2.02 14.83
C ASN A 8 7.46 2.73 13.53
N ARG A 9 6.16 2.96 13.34
CA ARG A 9 5.62 3.59 12.13
C ARG A 9 5.92 5.08 12.07
N PHE A 10 5.92 5.76 13.21
CA PHE A 10 6.04 7.23 13.28
C PHE A 10 7.34 7.71 13.93
N SER A 11 8.37 6.85 13.99
CA SER A 11 9.71 7.23 14.46
C SER A 11 10.24 8.55 13.86
N PRO A 12 10.02 8.88 12.57
CA PRO A 12 10.45 10.16 12.00
C PRO A 12 9.80 11.40 12.65
N CYS A 13 8.61 11.24 13.25
CA CYS A 13 7.84 12.32 13.85
C CYS A 13 8.02 12.41 15.38
N GLU A 14 8.84 11.56 16.00
CA GLU A 14 9.00 11.45 17.45
C GLU A 14 9.38 12.79 18.10
N LYS A 15 10.32 13.53 17.52
CA LYS A 15 10.74 14.86 18.00
C LYS A 15 9.59 15.88 18.03
N LEU A 16 8.67 15.80 17.08
CA LEU A 16 7.49 16.69 17.03
C LEU A 16 6.42 16.26 18.05
N MET A 17 6.33 14.96 18.34
CA MET A 17 5.48 14.46 19.43
C MET A 17 6.00 14.93 20.78
N ASP A 18 7.32 14.84 21.01
CA ASP A 18 7.95 15.29 22.25
C ASP A 18 7.78 16.80 22.44
N ALA A 19 7.97 17.59 21.39
CA ALA A 19 7.77 19.05 21.44
C ALA A 19 6.31 19.43 21.76
N LEU A 20 5.34 18.75 21.13
CA LEU A 20 3.93 18.96 21.43
C LEU A 20 3.56 18.50 22.83
N GLU A 21 4.16 17.41 23.31
CA GLU A 21 3.98 16.94 24.67
C GLU A 21 4.57 17.90 25.69
N GLU A 22 5.75 18.46 25.42
CA GLU A 22 6.38 19.48 26.24
C GLU A 22 5.52 20.73 26.32
N CYS A 23 4.98 21.20 25.19
CA CYS A 23 4.05 22.33 25.19
C CYS A 23 2.76 22.02 25.98
N HIS A 24 2.25 20.78 25.90
CA HIS A 24 1.10 20.35 26.68
C HIS A 24 1.39 20.12 28.18
N ARG A 25 2.65 19.89 28.56
CA ARG A 25 3.10 19.84 29.96
C ARG A 25 3.16 21.24 30.57
N GLN A 26 3.25 22.29 29.76
CA GLN A 26 3.11 23.67 30.22
C GLN A 26 1.65 24.01 30.60
N GLU A 27 1.47 25.04 31.42
CA GLU A 27 0.19 25.42 32.04
C GLU A 27 -1.03 25.26 31.11
N PHE A 28 -2.09 24.64 31.62
CA PHE A 28 -3.34 24.33 30.91
C PHE A 28 -3.95 25.52 30.16
N LEU A 29 -3.76 26.75 30.66
CA LEU A 29 -4.25 27.97 30.03
C LEU A 29 -3.57 28.26 28.68
N LYS A 30 -2.26 27.99 28.53
CA LYS A 30 -1.54 28.16 27.25
C LYS A 30 -2.07 27.21 26.17
N LYS A 31 -2.44 25.99 26.58
CA LYS A 31 -3.09 25.01 25.71
C LYS A 31 -4.47 25.47 25.27
N ALA A 32 -5.27 26.03 26.19
CA ALA A 32 -6.61 26.55 25.88
C ALA A 32 -6.57 27.78 24.95
N LEU A 33 -5.51 28.59 25.05
CA LEU A 33 -5.30 29.78 24.22
C LEU A 33 -4.66 29.47 22.84
N GLY A 34 -4.31 28.22 22.57
CA GLY A 34 -3.79 27.79 21.26
C GLY A 34 -2.31 28.09 21.03
N THR A 35 -1.51 28.30 22.09
CA THR A 35 -0.08 28.57 21.96
C THR A 35 0.70 27.39 21.35
N CYS A 36 0.20 26.16 21.50
CA CYS A 36 0.83 24.93 20.97
C CYS A 36 0.40 24.55 19.53
N ASN A 37 -0.20 25.48 18.77
CA ASN A 37 -0.73 25.15 17.43
C ASN A 37 0.37 24.89 16.40
N PHE A 38 1.54 25.53 16.55
CA PHE A 38 2.65 25.34 15.63
C PHE A 38 3.19 23.90 15.64
N GLU A 39 3.51 23.39 16.83
CA GLU A 39 4.00 22.03 17.03
C GLU A 39 2.96 21.00 16.60
N LYS A 40 1.68 21.29 16.87
CA LYS A 40 0.55 20.46 16.46
C LYS A 40 0.44 20.39 14.93
N ASP A 41 0.57 21.50 14.23
CA ASP A 41 0.44 21.55 12.77
C ASP A 41 1.61 20.86 12.08
N GLU A 42 2.83 21.06 12.58
CA GLU A 42 4.01 20.33 12.08
C GLU A 42 3.90 18.82 12.33
N LEU A 43 3.44 18.42 13.52
CA LEU A 43 3.18 17.01 13.81
C LEU A 43 2.12 16.43 12.86
N ASN A 44 1.03 17.15 12.62
CA ASN A 44 -0.02 16.70 11.70
C ASN A 44 0.50 16.51 10.27
N LYS A 45 1.33 17.43 9.77
CA LYS A 45 1.98 17.30 8.46
C LYS A 45 2.88 16.07 8.40
N CYS A 46 3.72 15.87 9.41
CA CYS A 46 4.62 14.72 9.48
C CYS A 46 3.86 13.39 9.51
N LEU A 47 2.81 13.30 10.33
CA LEU A 47 1.95 12.12 10.41
C LEU A 47 1.22 11.84 9.10
N HIS A 48 0.72 12.89 8.44
CA HIS A 48 0.06 12.75 7.15
C HIS A 48 1.03 12.24 6.08
N TYR A 49 2.21 12.87 5.98
CA TYR A 49 3.25 12.46 5.05
C TYR A 49 3.64 10.99 5.23
N THR A 50 3.89 10.58 6.47
CA THR A 50 4.27 9.19 6.81
C THR A 50 3.17 8.21 6.39
N ARG A 51 1.89 8.52 6.67
CA ARG A 51 0.76 7.66 6.26
C ARG A 51 0.65 7.52 4.74
N VAL A 52 0.83 8.61 4.01
CA VAL A 52 0.78 8.60 2.53
C VAL A 52 1.95 7.83 1.96
N ASN A 53 3.16 8.04 2.49
CA ASN A 53 4.35 7.33 2.03
C ASN A 53 4.25 5.82 2.26
N ASP A 54 3.78 5.39 3.42
CA ASP A 54 3.54 3.97 3.70
C ASP A 54 2.52 3.35 2.73
N ALA A 55 1.44 4.07 2.45
CA ALA A 55 0.42 3.63 1.52
C ALA A 55 1.00 3.48 0.09
N ASN A 56 1.79 4.46 -0.34
CA ASN A 56 2.46 4.44 -1.64
C ASN A 56 3.43 3.28 -1.76
N GLU A 57 4.23 3.03 -0.72
CA GLU A 57 5.18 1.91 -0.71
C GLU A 57 4.44 0.56 -0.74
N ARG A 58 3.36 0.41 0.02
CA ARG A 58 2.50 -0.80 -0.05
C ARG A 58 1.93 -1.01 -1.45
N ILE A 59 1.44 0.05 -2.09
CA ILE A 59 0.92 -0.02 -3.47
C ILE A 59 2.03 -0.42 -4.44
N LYS A 60 3.23 0.15 -4.31
CA LYS A 60 4.39 -0.19 -5.14
C LYS A 60 4.78 -1.67 -4.98
N GLN A 61 4.89 -2.15 -3.75
CA GLN A 61 5.20 -3.55 -3.46
C GLN A 61 4.13 -4.50 -4.00
N SER A 62 2.85 -4.14 -3.85
CA SER A 62 1.74 -4.90 -4.41
C SER A 62 1.83 -5.01 -5.94
N LYS A 63 2.08 -3.89 -6.63
CA LYS A 63 2.27 -3.88 -8.09
C LYS A 63 3.46 -4.72 -8.53
N LEU A 64 4.59 -4.66 -7.82
CA LEU A 64 5.77 -5.48 -8.10
C LEU A 64 5.47 -6.98 -7.92
N LYS A 65 4.75 -7.35 -6.85
CA LYS A 65 4.31 -8.72 -6.61
C LYS A 65 3.36 -9.19 -7.73
N GLN A 66 2.40 -8.36 -8.12
CA GLN A 66 1.46 -8.68 -9.20
C GLN A 66 2.19 -8.95 -10.52
N LYS A 67 3.12 -8.07 -10.92
CA LYS A 67 3.94 -8.25 -12.13
C LYS A 67 4.71 -9.58 -12.10
N ARG A 68 5.40 -9.88 -11.00
CA ARG A 68 6.12 -11.15 -10.85
C ARG A 68 5.20 -12.37 -10.95
N MET A 69 4.03 -12.30 -10.33
CA MET A 69 3.05 -13.40 -10.39
C MET A 69 2.48 -13.58 -11.80
N GLU A 70 2.26 -12.49 -12.54
CA GLU A 70 1.81 -12.51 -13.92
C GLU A 70 2.87 -13.11 -14.85
N GLU A 71 4.13 -12.69 -14.71
CA GLU A 71 5.27 -13.26 -15.45
C GLU A 71 5.41 -14.77 -15.19
N LEU A 72 5.38 -15.19 -13.92
CA LEU A 72 5.43 -16.60 -13.55
C LEU A 72 4.23 -17.40 -14.08
N ARG A 73 3.04 -16.79 -14.10
CA ARG A 73 1.84 -17.42 -14.66
C ARG A 73 1.99 -17.60 -16.17
N LYS A 74 2.49 -16.59 -16.87
CA LYS A 74 2.72 -16.64 -18.31
C LYS A 74 3.77 -17.69 -18.67
N GLN A 75 4.89 -17.74 -17.94
CA GLN A 75 5.93 -18.76 -18.13
C GLN A 75 5.38 -20.17 -17.95
N ARG A 76 4.59 -20.42 -16.89
CA ARG A 76 3.93 -21.72 -16.69
C ARG A 76 2.94 -22.07 -17.80
N GLU A 77 2.17 -21.10 -18.28
CA GLU A 77 1.22 -21.32 -19.38
C GLU A 77 1.95 -21.65 -20.69
N GLU A 78 3.09 -21.00 -20.95
CA GLU A 78 3.95 -21.30 -22.09
C GLU A 78 4.63 -22.67 -21.98
N GLU A 79 5.04 -23.10 -20.79
CA GLU A 79 5.55 -24.47 -20.57
C GLU A 79 4.47 -25.54 -20.79
N LEU A 80 3.25 -25.32 -20.28
CA LEU A 80 2.17 -26.30 -20.35
C LEU A 80 1.54 -26.41 -21.74
N TYR A 81 1.40 -25.28 -22.45
CA TYR A 81 0.62 -25.20 -23.70
C TYR A 81 1.44 -24.72 -24.90
N GLY A 82 2.76 -24.61 -24.77
CA GLY A 82 3.65 -24.09 -25.81
C GLY A 82 3.55 -22.57 -26.00
N LYS A 83 4.39 -22.03 -26.90
CA LYS A 83 4.49 -20.59 -27.15
C LYS A 83 3.11 -19.97 -27.41
N ASN A 84 2.77 -18.88 -26.70
CA ASN A 84 1.48 -18.18 -26.79
C ASN A 84 0.24 -19.07 -26.55
N ALA A 85 0.36 -20.11 -25.71
CA ALA A 85 -0.69 -21.07 -25.42
C ALA A 85 -1.26 -21.78 -26.66
N TYR A 86 -0.41 -22.06 -27.64
CA TYR A 86 -0.79 -22.64 -28.94
C TYR A 86 -1.60 -23.93 -28.81
N LEU A 87 -1.15 -24.88 -27.98
CA LEU A 87 -1.83 -26.15 -27.76
C LEU A 87 -3.22 -25.95 -27.16
N LYS A 88 -3.36 -25.01 -26.22
CA LYS A 88 -4.65 -24.66 -25.60
C LYS A 88 -5.64 -24.17 -26.64
N LYS A 89 -5.22 -23.23 -27.50
CA LYS A 89 -6.06 -22.69 -28.59
C LYS A 89 -6.51 -23.79 -29.55
N MET A 90 -5.62 -24.70 -29.93
CA MET A 90 -5.98 -25.82 -30.81
C MET A 90 -6.97 -26.79 -30.16
N ILE A 91 -6.83 -27.08 -28.86
CA ILE A 91 -7.78 -27.92 -28.11
C ILE A 91 -9.15 -27.23 -28.04
N GLU A 92 -9.18 -25.92 -27.76
CA GLU A 92 -10.41 -25.11 -27.72
C GLU A 92 -11.11 -25.12 -29.10
N GLU A 93 -10.39 -24.84 -30.18
CA GLU A 93 -10.93 -24.90 -31.55
C GLU A 93 -11.47 -26.28 -31.92
N GLN A 94 -10.79 -27.37 -31.52
CA GLN A 94 -11.26 -28.72 -31.77
C GLN A 94 -12.51 -29.06 -30.95
N ALA A 95 -12.58 -28.61 -29.70
CA ALA A 95 -13.76 -28.78 -28.86
C ALA A 95 -14.96 -28.02 -29.42
N GLU A 96 -14.78 -26.76 -29.84
CA GLU A 96 -15.81 -25.96 -30.50
C GLU A 96 -16.31 -26.61 -31.79
N LYS A 97 -15.41 -27.09 -32.65
CA LYS A 97 -15.79 -27.83 -33.87
C LYS A 97 -16.57 -29.11 -33.54
N ARG A 98 -16.21 -29.83 -32.47
CA ARG A 98 -16.90 -31.04 -32.03
C ARG A 98 -18.27 -30.77 -31.40
N LEU A 99 -18.44 -29.61 -30.78
CA LEU A 99 -19.71 -29.16 -30.19
C LEU A 99 -20.64 -28.52 -31.24
N GLY A 100 -20.08 -27.73 -32.16
CA GLY A 100 -20.81 -27.10 -33.27
C GLY A 100 -21.12 -28.04 -34.44
N GLY A 101 -20.39 -29.15 -34.57
CA GLY A 101 -20.69 -30.24 -35.51
C GLY A 101 -21.77 -31.23 -35.03
N LYS A 102 -22.35 -31.00 -33.84
CA LYS A 102 -23.60 -31.64 -33.41
C LYS A 102 -24.78 -30.74 -33.79
N GLN A 103 -25.05 -30.63 -35.08
CA GLN A 103 -26.29 -30.08 -35.62
C GLN A 103 -26.78 -30.99 -36.73
#